data_AF-X1UQP5-F1
#
_entry.id   AF-X1UQP5-F1
#
_cell.length_a   1.000
_cell.length_b   1.000
_cell.length_c   1.000
_cell.angle_alpha   90.00
_cell.angle_beta   90.00
_cell.angle_gamma   90.00
#
_symmetry.space_group_name_H-M   'P 1'
#
loop_
_entity.id
_entity.type
_entity.pdbx_description
1 polymer ?
#
loop_
_entity_poly.entity_id
_entity_poly.type
_entity_poly.pdbx_seq_one_letter_code
_entity_poly.pdbx_strand_id
1 'polypeptide(L)'
;RARTVKQISELMKLANEKRIPVTPRGAGYGLSGGAVPVCGGIVLSLEKMNRILEIDKKNLMITVEPGVITGKIHEAVEKEGLFYPPDPASLDSCSIGGNVAEGAGGPRAVKYGVTKDYVCGLEAVLPSGDIITLGGKLVKNVTGYSLVDLLVGSEGTLAIISKIVLRLIPLPRVTIDLLVAFNEFQSAADTVSAIIEQHILPTTIEFMEQDSLLACEKYLKKELPLREAAAFLLIKLDGNRKED
;
A
#
# COMPACT_ATOMS: atom_id res chain seq x y z
N ARG A 1 -18.43 9.70 10.07
CA ARG A 1 -17.50 9.96 8.93
C ARG A 1 -16.80 11.28 9.19
N ALA A 2 -15.51 11.25 9.52
CA ALA A 2 -14.76 12.45 9.83
C ALA A 2 -14.30 13.16 8.55
N ARG A 3 -14.16 14.49 8.60
CA ARG A 3 -13.65 15.34 7.53
C ARG A 3 -12.42 16.15 7.97
N THR A 4 -12.17 16.23 9.28
CA THR A 4 -11.03 16.97 9.84
C THR A 4 -10.43 16.21 11.01
N VAL A 5 -9.14 16.42 11.26
CA VAL A 5 -8.46 15.87 12.44
C VAL A 5 -9.11 16.31 13.76
N LYS A 6 -9.66 17.53 13.81
CA LYS A 6 -10.36 18.05 14.99
C LYS A 6 -11.62 17.22 15.32
N GLN A 7 -12.39 16.82 14.31
CA GLN A 7 -13.55 15.94 14.52
C GLN A 7 -13.12 14.57 15.06
N ILE A 8 -11.97 14.04 14.62
CA ILE A 8 -11.42 12.79 15.15
C ILE A 8 -11.00 12.99 16.61
N SER A 9 -10.26 14.05 16.93
CA SER A 9 -9.83 14.40 18.30
C SER A 9 -11.00 14.52 19.27
N GLU A 10 -12.04 15.28 18.92
CA GLU A 10 -13.23 15.46 19.75
C GLU A 10 -14.01 14.15 19.94
N LEU A 11 -14.14 13.33 18.89
CA LEU A 11 -14.76 12.01 18.97
C LEU A 11 -13.97 11.07 19.91
N MET A 12 -12.64 11.03 19.77
CA MET A 12 -11.79 10.16 20.60
C MET A 12 -11.85 10.57 22.07
N LYS A 13 -11.88 11.88 22.38
CA LYS A 13 -12.10 12.38 23.75
C LYS A 13 -13.39 11.86 24.34
N LEU A 14 -14.50 12.03 23.61
CA LEU A 14 -15.81 11.56 24.05
C LEU A 14 -15.84 10.04 24.23
N ALA A 15 -15.32 9.29 23.25
CA ALA A 15 -15.30 7.84 23.29
C ALA A 15 -14.46 7.31 24.46
N ASN A 16 -13.32 7.95 24.74
CA ASN A 16 -12.46 7.58 25.86
C ASN A 16 -13.12 7.89 27.22
N GLU A 17 -13.78 9.05 27.37
CA GLU A 17 -14.54 9.40 28.58
C GLU A 17 -15.69 8.42 28.83
N LYS A 18 -16.44 8.08 27.78
CA LYS A 18 -17.61 7.19 27.85
C LYS A 18 -17.28 5.71 27.73
N ARG A 19 -16.01 5.34 27.58
CA ARG A 19 -15.54 3.96 27.35
C ARG A 19 -16.24 3.28 26.17
N ILE A 20 -16.47 4.02 25.09
CA ILE A 20 -17.07 3.51 23.85
C ILE A 20 -15.95 3.01 22.93
N PRO A 21 -15.97 1.73 22.49
CA PRO A 21 -15.02 1.24 21.50
C PRO A 21 -15.12 2.01 20.18
N VAL A 22 -13.97 2.27 19.56
CA VAL A 22 -13.87 2.92 18.25
C VAL A 22 -13.08 2.02 17.30
N THR A 23 -13.69 1.68 16.17
CA THR A 23 -13.04 0.94 15.09
C THR A 23 -12.78 1.90 13.92
N PRO A 24 -11.52 2.29 13.65
CA PRO A 24 -11.21 3.07 12.46
C PRO A 24 -11.44 2.27 11.19
N ARG A 25 -11.91 2.95 10.15
CA ARG A 25 -12.19 2.32 8.86
C ARG A 25 -11.81 3.25 7.72
N GLY A 26 -10.87 2.78 6.88
CA GLY A 26 -10.61 3.35 5.57
C GLY A 26 -11.67 2.92 4.55
N ALA A 27 -11.24 2.41 3.41
CA ALA A 27 -12.14 1.85 2.40
C ALA A 27 -12.76 0.49 2.79
N GLY A 28 -12.14 -0.25 3.70
CA GLY A 28 -12.66 -1.53 4.20
C GLY A 28 -12.39 -2.75 3.32
N TYR A 29 -11.26 -2.74 2.59
CA TYR A 29 -10.77 -3.86 1.76
C TYR A 29 -9.80 -4.80 2.50
N GLY A 30 -9.54 -4.56 3.79
CA GLY A 30 -8.70 -5.45 4.61
C GLY A 30 -9.36 -6.83 4.78
N LEU A 31 -8.54 -7.87 4.77
CA LEU A 31 -9.00 -9.28 4.80
C LEU A 31 -8.92 -9.90 6.22
N SER A 32 -8.27 -9.23 7.17
CA SER A 32 -8.12 -9.68 8.57
C SER A 32 -9.37 -9.44 9.44
N GLY A 33 -10.31 -8.64 8.96
CA GLY A 33 -11.48 -8.21 9.74
C GLY A 33 -11.22 -7.02 10.67
N GLY A 34 -10.04 -6.38 10.65
CA GLY A 34 -9.70 -5.24 11.52
C GLY A 34 -10.65 -4.03 11.42
N ALA A 35 -11.33 -3.88 10.28
CA ALA A 35 -12.33 -2.83 10.05
C ALA A 35 -13.76 -3.21 10.49
N VAL A 36 -13.95 -4.36 11.15
CA VAL A 36 -15.25 -4.86 11.64
C VAL A 36 -15.38 -4.54 13.14
N PRO A 37 -16.45 -3.84 13.58
CA PRO A 37 -16.63 -3.47 14.99
C PRO A 37 -17.14 -4.65 15.83
N VAL A 38 -16.27 -5.62 16.12
CA VAL A 38 -16.62 -6.84 16.86
C VAL A 38 -17.13 -6.58 18.28
N CYS A 39 -16.70 -5.48 18.90
CA CYS A 39 -17.16 -5.03 20.21
C CYS A 39 -18.32 -4.01 20.13
N GLY A 40 -18.94 -3.82 18.96
CA GLY A 40 -19.90 -2.76 18.72
C GLY A 40 -19.25 -1.36 18.78
N GLY A 41 -20.00 -0.36 19.21
CA GLY A 41 -19.50 1.01 19.37
C GLY A 41 -19.47 1.81 18.07
N ILE A 42 -18.43 2.62 17.89
CA ILE A 42 -18.35 3.62 16.81
C ILE A 42 -17.47 3.10 15.68
N VAL A 43 -18.00 3.08 14.46
CA VAL A 43 -17.17 2.96 13.25
C VAL A 43 -16.72 4.35 12.79
N LEU A 44 -15.43 4.64 12.97
CA LEU A 44 -14.84 5.89 12.51
C LEU A 44 -14.36 5.77 11.07
N SER A 45 -15.25 6.07 10.13
CA SER A 45 -14.90 6.12 8.71
C SER A 45 -14.10 7.39 8.36
N LEU A 46 -12.96 7.18 7.69
CA LEU A 46 -12.02 8.20 7.21
C LEU A 46 -12.15 8.50 5.70
N GLU A 47 -13.12 7.90 5.01
CA GLU A 47 -13.31 8.02 3.54
C GLU A 47 -13.51 9.47 3.05
N LYS A 48 -13.93 10.38 3.93
CA LYS A 48 -14.18 11.80 3.61
C LYS A 48 -12.97 12.70 3.86
N MET A 49 -11.89 12.16 4.40
CA MET A 49 -10.57 12.80 4.43
C MET A 49 -9.77 12.26 3.24
N ASN A 50 -10.12 12.69 2.03
CA ASN A 50 -9.65 12.10 0.78
C ASN A 50 -8.96 13.11 -0.16
N ARG A 51 -8.32 14.14 0.40
CA ARG A 51 -7.60 15.15 -0.36
C ARG A 51 -6.12 14.82 -0.44
N ILE A 52 -5.55 15.02 -1.63
CA ILE A 52 -4.11 15.24 -1.79
C ILE A 52 -3.86 16.68 -1.35
N LEU A 53 -3.07 16.85 -0.29
CA LEU A 53 -2.81 18.15 0.30
C LEU A 53 -1.66 18.86 -0.42
N GLU A 54 -0.68 18.11 -0.92
CA GLU A 54 0.50 18.67 -1.57
C GLU A 54 1.29 17.62 -2.36
N ILE A 55 1.83 17.98 -3.53
CA ILE A 55 2.87 17.23 -4.25
C ILE A 55 4.13 18.10 -4.31
N ASP A 56 5.15 17.74 -3.54
CA ASP A 56 6.42 18.45 -3.43
C ASP A 56 7.45 17.84 -4.36
N LYS A 57 7.49 18.35 -5.60
CA LYS A 57 8.39 17.86 -6.65
C LYS A 57 9.87 18.06 -6.35
N LYS A 58 10.21 19.05 -5.52
CA LYS A 58 11.60 19.35 -5.17
C LYS A 58 12.13 18.34 -4.15
N ASN A 59 11.30 17.94 -3.19
CA ASN A 59 11.66 16.98 -2.16
C ASN A 59 11.26 15.53 -2.49
N LEU A 60 10.61 15.30 -3.64
CA LEU A 60 10.08 14.00 -4.06
C LEU A 60 9.15 13.40 -3.00
N MET A 61 8.15 14.17 -2.57
CA MET A 61 7.22 13.75 -1.52
C MET A 61 5.78 14.17 -1.83
N ILE A 62 4.82 13.45 -1.26
CA ILE A 62 3.39 13.78 -1.31
C ILE A 62 2.83 13.79 0.10
N THR A 63 1.98 14.78 0.39
CA THR A 63 1.20 14.84 1.63
C THR A 63 -0.26 14.59 1.32
N VAL A 64 -0.88 13.61 1.99
CA VAL A 64 -2.26 13.17 1.72
C VAL A 64 -3.06 12.97 2.99
N GLU A 65 -4.37 13.07 2.86
CA GLU A 65 -5.32 12.58 3.87
C GLU A 65 -5.50 11.05 3.75
N PRO A 66 -5.86 10.33 4.84
CA PRO A 66 -5.85 8.86 4.91
C PRO A 66 -6.87 8.17 3.98
N GLY A 67 -7.93 8.86 3.59
CA GLY A 67 -9.00 8.36 2.73
C GLY A 67 -8.70 8.46 1.23
N VAL A 68 -7.55 9.00 0.82
CA VAL A 68 -7.16 9.00 -0.61
C VAL A 68 -6.97 7.57 -1.09
N ILE A 69 -7.60 7.21 -2.21
CA ILE A 69 -7.43 5.90 -2.85
C ILE A 69 -6.03 5.80 -3.44
N THR A 70 -5.34 4.67 -3.25
CA THR A 70 -3.94 4.51 -3.65
C THR A 70 -3.74 4.68 -5.15
N GLY A 71 -4.63 4.13 -6.00
CA GLY A 71 -4.61 4.40 -7.44
C GLY A 71 -4.72 5.89 -7.80
N LYS A 72 -5.43 6.70 -7.00
CA LYS A 72 -5.49 8.17 -7.20
C LYS A 72 -4.20 8.88 -6.80
N ILE A 73 -3.40 8.30 -5.91
CA ILE A 73 -2.03 8.77 -5.65
C ILE A 73 -1.17 8.51 -6.88
N HIS A 74 -1.19 7.28 -7.40
CA HIS A 74 -0.43 6.90 -8.61
C HIS A 74 -0.77 7.84 -9.78
N GLU A 75 -2.05 7.99 -10.13
CA GLU A 75 -2.51 8.89 -11.19
C GLU A 75 -2.05 10.35 -11.02
N ALA A 76 -1.96 10.85 -9.78
CA ALA A 76 -1.59 12.23 -9.50
C ALA A 76 -0.08 12.46 -9.60
N VAL A 77 0.74 11.54 -9.09
CA VAL A 77 2.20 11.70 -9.07
C VAL A 77 2.81 11.36 -10.43
N GLU A 78 2.24 10.42 -11.18
CA GLU A 78 2.71 10.02 -12.52
C GLU A 78 2.59 11.17 -13.53
N LYS A 79 1.54 12.00 -13.42
CA LYS A 79 1.38 13.23 -14.22
C LYS A 79 2.53 14.22 -14.04
N GLU A 80 3.21 14.15 -12.90
CA GLU A 80 4.36 14.98 -12.57
C GLU A 80 5.70 14.26 -12.84
N GLY A 81 5.68 13.08 -13.47
CA GLY A 81 6.87 12.25 -13.72
C GLY A 81 7.43 11.57 -12.47
N LEU A 82 6.62 11.45 -11.42
CA LEU A 82 6.96 10.84 -10.14
C LEU A 82 6.19 9.54 -9.94
N PHE A 83 6.62 8.76 -8.95
CA PHE A 83 6.11 7.41 -8.72
C PHE A 83 6.04 7.08 -7.24
N TYR A 84 4.89 6.53 -6.82
CA TYR A 84 4.70 5.90 -5.53
C TYR A 84 4.64 4.38 -5.76
N PRO A 85 5.70 3.62 -5.46
CA PRO A 85 5.82 2.24 -5.91
C PRO A 85 4.82 1.24 -5.33
N PRO A 86 4.49 1.26 -4.02
CA PRO A 86 3.62 0.24 -3.42
C PRO A 86 2.28 0.11 -4.15
N ASP A 87 1.95 -1.14 -4.49
CA ASP A 87 0.81 -1.51 -5.33
C ASP A 87 0.01 -2.68 -4.73
N PRO A 88 -0.66 -2.50 -3.58
CA PRO A 88 -1.51 -3.56 -3.04
C PRO A 88 -2.53 -4.06 -4.08
N ALA A 89 -2.88 -5.35 -4.07
CA ALA A 89 -3.77 -5.94 -5.07
C ALA A 89 -5.15 -5.24 -5.17
N SER A 90 -5.56 -4.50 -4.15
CA SER A 90 -6.76 -3.67 -4.13
C SER A 90 -6.51 -2.20 -4.52
N LEU A 91 -5.47 -1.91 -5.30
CA LEU A 91 -4.97 -0.57 -5.67
C LEU A 91 -6.07 0.45 -6.01
N ASP A 92 -7.06 0.03 -6.79
CA ASP A 92 -8.15 0.88 -7.29
C ASP A 92 -9.22 1.20 -6.22
N SER A 93 -9.08 0.64 -5.01
CA SER A 93 -10.11 0.76 -3.98
C SER A 93 -9.58 0.86 -2.55
N CYS A 94 -8.35 0.44 -2.26
CA CYS A 94 -7.73 0.63 -0.95
C CYS A 94 -7.41 2.11 -0.73
N SER A 95 -7.62 2.56 0.50
CA SER A 95 -7.26 3.91 0.94
C SER A 95 -5.86 3.87 1.56
N ILE A 96 -5.05 4.90 1.31
CA ILE A 96 -3.67 4.98 1.77
C ILE A 96 -3.52 4.87 3.30
N GLY A 97 -4.47 5.38 4.08
CA GLY A 97 -4.48 5.21 5.53
C GLY A 97 -4.66 3.76 5.97
N GLY A 98 -5.42 2.98 5.21
CA GLY A 98 -5.51 1.53 5.40
C GLY A 98 -4.20 0.84 5.09
N ASN A 99 -3.56 1.20 3.97
CA ASN A 99 -2.26 0.63 3.61
C ASN A 99 -1.18 0.88 4.68
N VAL A 100 -1.17 2.08 5.25
CA VAL A 100 -0.26 2.42 6.35
C VAL A 100 -0.61 1.64 7.61
N ALA A 101 -1.90 1.57 7.98
CA ALA A 101 -2.35 0.84 9.16
C ALA A 101 -2.06 -0.67 9.08
N GLU A 102 -2.13 -1.28 7.89
CA GLU A 102 -1.89 -2.71 7.65
C GLU A 102 -0.44 -3.02 7.24
N GLY A 103 0.40 -2.01 7.02
CA GLY A 103 1.75 -2.22 6.48
C GLY A 103 1.76 -2.88 5.10
N ALA A 104 0.82 -2.49 4.22
CA ALA A 104 0.53 -3.19 2.98
C ALA A 104 1.74 -3.32 2.04
N GLY A 105 1.94 -4.54 1.53
CA GLY A 105 2.83 -4.83 0.41
C GLY A 105 2.11 -4.80 -0.94
N GLY A 106 2.70 -5.46 -1.93
CA GLY A 106 2.14 -5.61 -3.27
C GLY A 106 3.14 -6.33 -4.19
N PRO A 107 2.74 -6.66 -5.42
CA PRO A 107 3.60 -7.35 -6.38
C PRO A 107 4.92 -6.62 -6.69
N ARG A 108 5.00 -5.29 -6.50
CA ARG A 108 6.24 -4.52 -6.70
C ARG A 108 7.23 -4.56 -5.53
N ALA A 109 6.88 -5.23 -4.43
CA ALA A 109 7.67 -5.21 -3.20
C ALA A 109 9.08 -5.78 -3.36
N VAL A 110 9.28 -6.69 -4.33
CA VAL A 110 10.58 -7.31 -4.61
C VAL A 110 11.65 -6.25 -4.92
N LYS A 111 11.34 -5.31 -5.82
CA LYS A 111 12.28 -4.23 -6.18
C LYS A 111 12.18 -3.03 -5.26
N TYR A 112 10.96 -2.68 -4.83
CA TYR A 112 10.68 -1.37 -4.25
C TYR A 112 10.40 -1.37 -2.75
N GLY A 113 10.20 -2.52 -2.12
CA GLY A 113 9.73 -2.60 -0.74
C GLY A 113 8.23 -2.32 -0.61
N VAL A 114 7.77 -2.17 0.63
CA VAL A 114 6.35 -2.10 1.00
C VAL A 114 5.95 -0.70 1.44
N THR A 115 4.67 -0.48 1.77
CA THR A 115 4.14 0.83 2.20
C THR A 115 5.01 1.49 3.28
N LYS A 116 5.48 0.71 4.26
CA LYS A 116 6.35 1.17 5.36
C LYS A 116 7.58 1.93 4.85
N ASP A 117 8.24 1.43 3.81
CA ASP A 117 9.48 2.00 3.27
C ASP A 117 9.29 3.38 2.63
N TYR A 118 8.04 3.80 2.42
CA TYR A 118 7.70 5.08 1.84
C TYR A 118 7.03 6.05 2.82
N VAL A 119 6.70 5.65 4.06
CA VAL A 119 6.12 6.57 5.04
C VAL A 119 7.23 7.40 5.69
N CYS A 120 7.22 8.71 5.45
CA CYS A 120 8.19 9.64 6.05
C CYS A 120 7.63 10.39 7.26
N GLY A 121 6.31 10.52 7.36
CA GLY A 121 5.67 11.19 8.48
C GLY A 121 4.18 10.97 8.57
N LEU A 122 3.65 11.15 9.78
CA LEU A 122 2.25 10.90 10.13
C LEU A 122 1.73 12.02 11.05
N GLU A 123 0.49 12.44 10.83
CA GLU A 123 -0.34 13.06 11.87
C GLU A 123 -1.32 11.99 12.34
N ALA A 124 -1.45 11.82 13.65
CA ALA A 124 -2.34 10.83 14.23
C ALA A 124 -3.02 11.35 15.50
N VAL A 125 -4.18 10.77 15.81
CA VAL A 125 -4.96 11.08 17.02
C VAL A 125 -4.90 9.90 17.97
N LEU A 126 -4.42 10.14 19.19
CA LEU A 126 -4.35 9.14 20.25
C LEU A 126 -5.73 8.86 20.87
N PRO A 127 -5.89 7.78 21.66
CA PRO A 127 -7.12 7.53 22.41
C PRO A 127 -7.52 8.66 23.37
N SER A 128 -6.56 9.44 23.89
CA SER A 128 -6.83 10.66 24.66
C SER A 128 -7.47 11.79 23.84
N GLY A 129 -7.43 11.66 22.51
CA GLY A 129 -7.76 12.67 21.53
C GLY A 129 -6.65 13.70 21.29
N ASP A 130 -5.47 13.50 21.87
CA ASP A 130 -4.30 14.34 21.53
C ASP A 130 -3.87 14.09 20.09
N ILE A 131 -3.51 15.16 19.40
CA ILE A 131 -2.99 15.12 18.04
C ILE A 131 -1.48 15.13 18.12
N ILE A 132 -0.84 14.12 17.53
CA ILE A 132 0.61 14.00 17.45
C ILE A 132 1.07 14.13 15.99
N THR A 133 2.28 14.67 15.81
CA THR A 133 2.96 14.72 14.51
C THR A 133 4.30 14.00 14.65
N LEU A 134 4.54 13.05 13.75
CA LEU A 134 5.70 12.17 13.76
C LEU A 134 6.39 12.26 12.41
N GLY A 135 7.72 12.37 12.40
CA GLY A 135 8.50 12.49 11.16
C GLY A 135 8.13 13.75 10.36
N GLY A 136 8.13 13.64 9.04
CA GLY A 136 7.76 14.74 8.15
C GLY A 136 8.45 14.64 6.80
N LYS A 137 8.66 15.80 6.16
CA LYS A 137 9.36 15.88 4.87
C LYS A 137 10.88 15.81 5.01
N LEU A 138 11.37 14.68 5.51
CA LEU A 138 12.77 14.46 5.83
C LEU A 138 13.23 13.16 5.20
N VAL A 139 14.37 13.19 4.49
CA VAL A 139 14.99 11.97 3.93
C VAL A 139 15.70 11.16 5.04
N LYS A 140 16.29 11.86 6.01
CA LYS A 140 16.96 11.28 7.17
C LYS A 140 16.34 11.86 8.44
N ASN A 141 15.81 10.98 9.29
CA ASN A 141 15.25 11.34 10.58
C ASN A 141 15.84 10.41 11.65
N VAL A 142 16.77 10.93 12.46
CA VAL A 142 17.52 10.16 13.48
C VAL A 142 17.41 10.80 14.87
N THR A 143 16.36 11.59 15.09
CA THR A 143 16.12 12.28 16.37
C THR A 143 15.14 11.47 17.22
N GLY A 144 15.67 10.55 18.03
CA GLY A 144 14.88 9.73 18.95
C GLY A 144 14.33 8.44 18.33
N TYR A 145 13.22 7.94 18.88
CA TYR A 145 12.59 6.70 18.43
C TYR A 145 11.79 6.87 17.15
N SER A 146 11.78 5.84 16.30
CA SER A 146 10.90 5.81 15.13
C SER A 146 9.46 5.46 15.53
N LEU A 147 8.74 6.44 16.04
CA LEU A 147 7.32 6.29 16.35
C LEU A 147 6.45 6.15 15.09
N VAL A 148 6.98 6.56 13.93
CA VAL A 148 6.34 6.29 12.63
C VAL A 148 6.23 4.78 12.43
N ASP A 149 7.35 4.06 12.58
CA ASP A 149 7.39 2.60 12.39
C ASP A 149 6.51 1.84 13.41
N LEU A 150 6.27 2.42 14.59
CA LEU A 150 5.34 1.87 15.58
C LEU A 150 3.87 1.98 15.13
N LEU A 151 3.51 3.04 14.41
CA LEU A 151 2.13 3.24 13.93
C LEU A 151 1.85 2.53 12.60
N VAL A 152 2.86 2.36 11.75
CA VAL A 152 2.73 1.54 10.53
C VAL A 152 2.50 0.09 10.94
N GLY A 153 1.47 -0.55 10.40
CA GLY A 153 1.11 -1.93 10.79
C GLY A 153 0.40 -2.05 12.15
N SER A 154 0.03 -0.93 12.79
CA SER A 154 -0.69 -0.96 14.07
C SER A 154 -2.18 -1.30 13.95
N GLU A 155 -2.70 -1.43 12.73
CA GLU A 155 -4.11 -1.73 12.42
C GLU A 155 -5.10 -0.75 13.08
N GLY A 156 -4.65 0.48 13.37
CA GLY A 156 -5.45 1.51 14.02
C GLY A 156 -5.68 1.28 15.52
N THR A 157 -5.00 0.32 16.13
CA THR A 157 -5.12 -0.02 17.57
C THR A 157 -4.41 0.99 18.49
N LEU A 158 -3.39 1.69 17.97
CA LEU A 158 -2.58 2.64 18.76
C LEU A 158 -3.01 4.09 18.55
N ALA A 159 -3.43 4.46 17.34
CA ALA A 159 -3.84 5.82 16.98
C ALA A 159 -4.64 5.84 15.67
N ILE A 160 -5.38 6.93 15.45
CA ILE A 160 -6.09 7.18 14.20
C ILE A 160 -5.26 8.11 13.30
N ILE A 161 -4.75 7.60 12.20
CA ILE A 161 -3.95 8.39 11.24
C ILE A 161 -4.85 9.39 10.50
N SER A 162 -4.49 10.67 10.52
CA SER A 162 -5.24 11.78 9.89
C SER A 162 -4.49 12.46 8.74
N LYS A 163 -3.18 12.25 8.62
CA LYS A 163 -2.33 12.79 7.53
C LYS A 163 -1.11 11.93 7.33
N ILE A 164 -0.67 11.76 6.08
CA ILE A 164 0.43 10.89 5.72
C ILE A 164 1.35 11.66 4.77
N VAL A 165 2.66 11.61 5.03
CA VAL A 165 3.71 12.09 4.14
C VAL A 165 4.41 10.88 3.56
N LEU A 166 4.41 10.75 2.24
CA LEU A 166 5.04 9.65 1.52
C LEU A 166 6.21 10.14 0.68
N ARG A 167 7.27 9.34 0.62
CA ARG A 167 8.34 9.48 -0.36
C ARG A 167 7.87 9.05 -1.74
N LEU A 168 8.37 9.73 -2.76
CA LEU A 168 8.22 9.43 -4.17
C LEU A 168 9.59 9.16 -4.79
N ILE A 169 9.61 8.48 -5.92
CA ILE A 169 10.79 8.29 -6.77
C ILE A 169 10.48 8.71 -8.21
N PRO A 170 11.48 8.86 -9.08
CA PRO A 170 11.23 9.10 -10.50
C PRO A 170 10.42 7.96 -11.13
N LEU A 171 9.50 8.30 -12.02
CA LEU A 171 8.72 7.32 -12.79
C LEU A 171 9.64 6.56 -13.77
N PRO A 172 9.70 5.22 -13.72
CA PRO A 172 10.40 4.42 -14.72
C PRO A 172 9.86 4.68 -16.12
N ARG A 173 10.74 4.71 -17.12
CA ARG A 173 10.39 5.05 -18.51
C ARG A 173 10.05 3.84 -19.36
N VAL A 174 10.54 2.67 -18.95
CA VAL A 174 10.39 1.41 -19.68
C VAL A 174 9.85 0.37 -18.71
N THR A 175 8.91 -0.43 -19.19
CA THR A 175 8.35 -1.57 -18.47
C THR A 175 8.19 -2.73 -19.43
N ILE A 176 8.54 -3.93 -18.98
CA ILE A 176 8.42 -5.17 -19.74
C ILE A 176 7.69 -6.18 -18.86
N ASP A 177 6.64 -6.78 -19.41
CA ASP A 177 5.88 -7.87 -18.78
C ASP A 177 6.11 -9.16 -19.58
N LEU A 178 6.44 -10.26 -18.89
CA LEU A 178 6.71 -11.57 -19.45
C LEU A 178 5.79 -12.59 -18.77
N LEU A 179 5.09 -13.38 -19.57
CA LEU A 179 4.40 -14.58 -19.10
C LEU A 179 5.18 -15.80 -19.59
N VAL A 180 5.78 -16.54 -18.67
CA VAL A 180 6.60 -17.71 -18.98
C VAL A 180 5.89 -18.95 -18.47
N ALA A 181 5.71 -19.94 -19.34
CA ALA A 181 5.01 -21.17 -19.02
C ALA A 181 5.99 -22.34 -18.87
N PHE A 182 5.71 -23.22 -17.91
CA PHE A 182 6.56 -24.35 -17.53
C PHE A 182 5.75 -25.64 -17.48
N ASN A 183 6.31 -26.72 -17.99
CA ASN A 183 5.69 -28.06 -17.91
C ASN A 183 5.82 -28.67 -16.51
N GLU A 184 6.72 -28.16 -15.67
CA GLU A 184 6.98 -28.66 -14.32
C GLU A 184 7.12 -27.50 -13.32
N PHE A 185 6.59 -27.68 -12.11
CA PHE A 185 6.71 -26.71 -11.01
C PHE A 185 8.17 -26.40 -10.65
N GLN A 186 9.03 -27.42 -10.64
CA GLN A 186 10.43 -27.27 -10.27
C GLN A 186 11.16 -26.33 -11.23
N SER A 187 10.91 -26.43 -12.55
CA SER A 187 11.55 -25.55 -13.54
C SER A 187 11.19 -24.07 -13.34
N ALA A 188 9.95 -23.77 -12.92
CA ALA A 188 9.55 -22.42 -12.57
C ALA A 188 10.33 -21.92 -11.34
N ALA A 189 10.40 -22.73 -10.27
CA ALA A 189 11.14 -22.38 -9.05
C ALA A 189 12.65 -22.18 -9.31
N ASP A 190 13.26 -23.04 -10.11
CA ASP A 190 14.67 -22.94 -10.51
C ASP A 190 14.92 -21.66 -11.31
N THR A 191 13.97 -21.28 -12.17
CA THR A 191 14.05 -20.02 -12.94
C THR A 191 14.03 -18.79 -12.04
N VAL A 192 13.19 -18.78 -10.98
CA VAL A 192 13.19 -17.70 -9.99
C VAL A 192 14.57 -17.58 -9.34
N SER A 193 15.15 -18.70 -8.92
CA SER A 193 16.48 -18.72 -8.30
C SER A 193 17.56 -18.23 -9.28
N ALA A 194 17.54 -18.70 -10.53
CA ALA A 194 18.47 -18.27 -11.56
C ALA A 194 18.41 -16.77 -11.86
N ILE A 195 17.21 -16.17 -11.88
CA ILE A 195 17.05 -14.71 -12.05
C ILE A 195 17.77 -13.94 -10.94
N ILE A 196 17.57 -14.36 -9.69
CA ILE A 196 18.19 -13.72 -8.52
C ILE A 196 19.71 -13.95 -8.51
N GLU A 197 20.19 -15.16 -8.84
CA GLU A 197 21.62 -15.48 -8.95
C GLU A 197 22.34 -14.64 -10.02
N GLN A 198 21.63 -14.28 -11.09
CA GLN A 198 22.12 -13.38 -12.13
C GLN A 198 22.05 -11.89 -11.73
N HIS A 199 21.65 -11.59 -10.49
CA HIS A 199 21.49 -10.23 -9.95
C HIS A 199 20.48 -9.38 -10.74
N ILE A 200 19.53 -10.03 -11.40
CA ILE A 200 18.41 -9.37 -12.06
C ILE A 200 17.36 -9.11 -10.99
N LEU A 201 16.99 -7.83 -10.80
CA LEU A 201 15.99 -7.42 -9.82
C LEU A 201 14.67 -7.06 -10.52
N PRO A 202 13.78 -8.04 -10.74
CA PRO A 202 12.46 -7.77 -11.28
C PRO A 202 11.61 -6.97 -10.30
N THR A 203 10.71 -6.18 -10.85
CA THR A 203 9.69 -5.50 -10.03
C THR A 203 8.73 -6.50 -9.44
N THR A 204 8.35 -7.50 -10.23
CA THR A 204 7.37 -8.52 -9.86
C THR A 204 7.79 -9.87 -10.41
N ILE A 205 7.61 -10.92 -9.60
CA ILE A 205 7.65 -12.31 -10.03
C ILE A 205 6.51 -13.03 -9.31
N GLU A 206 5.43 -13.31 -10.02
CA GLU A 206 4.29 -14.04 -9.47
C GLU A 206 4.23 -15.45 -10.04
N PHE A 207 4.08 -16.43 -9.14
CA PHE A 207 3.88 -17.83 -9.49
C PHE A 207 2.39 -18.14 -9.58
N MET A 208 1.98 -18.83 -10.64
CA MET A 208 0.60 -19.31 -10.80
C MET A 208 0.62 -20.76 -11.27
N GLU A 209 -0.24 -21.58 -10.68
CA GLU A 209 -0.51 -22.94 -11.14
C GLU A 209 -1.63 -22.96 -12.19
N GLN A 210 -1.68 -24.05 -12.96
CA GLN A 210 -2.71 -24.28 -13.97
C GLN A 210 -4.14 -24.18 -13.42
N ASP A 211 -4.42 -24.80 -12.27
CA ASP A 211 -5.76 -24.82 -11.67
C ASP A 211 -6.28 -23.42 -11.34
N SER A 212 -5.42 -22.57 -10.77
CA SER A 212 -5.73 -21.16 -10.50
C SER A 212 -6.06 -20.40 -11.79
N LEU A 213 -5.33 -20.67 -12.87
CA LEU A 213 -5.57 -20.06 -14.19
C LEU A 213 -6.90 -20.52 -14.77
N LEU A 214 -7.19 -21.83 -14.76
CA LEU A 214 -8.46 -22.40 -15.23
C LEU A 214 -9.66 -21.88 -14.43
N ALA A 215 -9.52 -21.72 -13.12
CA ALA A 215 -10.54 -21.09 -12.28
C ALA A 215 -10.82 -19.64 -12.70
N CYS A 216 -9.77 -18.86 -12.97
CA CYS A 216 -9.89 -17.50 -13.47
C CYS A 216 -10.56 -17.44 -14.84
N GLU A 217 -10.20 -18.33 -15.78
CA GLU A 217 -10.82 -18.41 -17.10
C GLU A 217 -12.32 -18.70 -17.02
N LYS A 218 -12.71 -19.65 -16.17
CA LYS A 218 -14.11 -20.01 -15.94
C LYS A 218 -14.90 -18.83 -15.38
N TYR A 219 -14.32 -18.10 -14.43
CA TYR A 219 -14.96 -16.93 -13.81
C TYR A 219 -15.07 -15.75 -14.78
N LEU A 220 -13.97 -15.42 -15.48
CA LEU A 220 -13.89 -14.29 -16.41
C LEU A 220 -14.50 -14.57 -17.78
N LYS A 221 -14.81 -15.84 -18.08
CA LYS A 221 -15.28 -16.33 -19.40
C LYS A 221 -14.33 -15.92 -20.54
N LYS A 222 -13.03 -16.01 -20.28
CA LYS A 222 -11.97 -15.64 -21.22
C LYS A 222 -10.92 -16.74 -21.27
N GLU A 223 -10.49 -17.09 -22.47
CA GLU A 223 -9.37 -18.00 -22.67
C GLU A 223 -8.04 -17.26 -22.48
N LEU A 224 -7.14 -17.90 -21.74
CA LEU A 224 -5.78 -17.46 -21.48
C LEU A 224 -4.81 -18.36 -22.27
N PRO A 225 -3.65 -17.81 -22.69
CA PRO A 225 -2.70 -18.56 -23.50
C PRO A 225 -2.00 -19.66 -22.69
N LEU A 226 -1.38 -20.63 -23.38
CA LEU A 226 -0.46 -21.63 -22.81
C LEU A 226 -1.09 -22.55 -21.74
N ARG A 227 -2.39 -22.84 -21.87
CA ARG A 227 -3.21 -23.64 -20.94
C ARG A 227 -2.63 -24.99 -20.54
N GLU A 228 -1.85 -25.62 -21.40
CA GLU A 228 -1.30 -26.97 -21.17
C GLU A 228 -0.12 -26.99 -20.19
N ALA A 229 0.41 -25.82 -19.81
CA ALA A 229 1.51 -25.73 -18.87
C ALA A 229 1.04 -25.97 -17.42
N ALA A 230 1.88 -26.62 -16.63
CA ALA A 230 1.62 -26.91 -15.22
C ALA A 230 1.77 -25.66 -14.34
N ALA A 231 2.70 -24.77 -14.71
CA ALA A 231 3.04 -23.59 -13.94
C ALA A 231 3.37 -22.39 -14.84
N PHE A 232 3.17 -21.19 -14.30
CA PHE A 232 3.41 -19.93 -14.97
C PHE A 232 4.17 -18.98 -14.05
N LEU A 233 5.11 -18.22 -14.61
CA LEU A 233 5.69 -17.05 -13.97
C LEU A 233 5.24 -15.80 -14.73
N LEU A 234 4.64 -14.85 -14.01
CA LEU A 234 4.43 -13.49 -14.49
C LEU A 234 5.57 -12.63 -13.95
N ILE A 235 6.49 -12.25 -14.82
CA ILE A 235 7.68 -11.48 -14.48
C ILE A 235 7.53 -10.07 -15.06
N LYS A 236 7.78 -9.06 -14.22
CA LYS A 236 7.82 -7.67 -14.64
C LYS A 236 9.19 -7.07 -14.37
N LEU A 237 9.67 -6.28 -15.31
CA LEU A 237 10.89 -5.48 -15.22
C LEU A 237 10.54 -4.03 -15.52
N ASP A 238 11.23 -3.10 -14.86
CA ASP A 238 11.18 -1.69 -15.23
C ASP A 238 12.57 -1.03 -15.13
N GLY A 239 12.72 0.07 -15.87
CA GLY A 239 14.01 0.74 -16.03
C GLY A 239 13.87 2.13 -16.64
N ASN A 240 15.01 2.82 -16.74
CA ASN A 240 15.07 4.15 -17.34
C ASN A 240 15.42 4.10 -18.84
N ARG A 241 16.07 3.04 -19.29
CA ARG A 241 16.44 2.76 -20.68
C ARG A 241 16.01 1.35 -21.04
N LYS A 242 15.99 1.04 -22.33
CA LYS A 242 15.62 -0.31 -22.82
C LYS A 242 16.73 -1.33 -22.58
N GLU A 243 17.98 -0.88 -22.46
CA GLU A 243 19.12 -1.75 -22.16
C GLU A 243 19.32 -2.00 -20.65
N ASP A 244 18.61 -1.23 -19.79
CA ASP A 244 18.60 -1.39 -18.32
C ASP A 244 17.56 -2.44 -17.90
#